data_AF-A0A967YE82-F1
#
_entry.id   AF-A0A967YE82-F1
#
_cell.length_a   1.000
_cell.length_b   1.000
_cell.length_c   1.000
_cell.angle_alpha   90.00
_cell.angle_beta   90.00
_cell.angle_gamma   90.00
#
_symmetry.space_group_name_H-M   'P 1'
#
loop_
_entity.id
_entity.type
_entity.pdbx_description
1 polymer ?
#
loop_
_entity_poly.entity_id
_entity_poly.type
_entity_poly.pdbx_seq_one_letter_code
_entity_poly.pdbx_strand_id
1 'polypeptide(L)'
;TSNPGVWAAGDVTGGLQFTHVADYMAKTVLRNALLPGSTRVDYGDVPWVTYTDPEVAHVGLSEAEAGERGGRTYSYELDDLDRAIVDGEARGVVKISVDTRGRSWVRRSSAPARASCSCPSCSRRRTG
;
A
#
# COMPACT_ATOMS: atom_id res chain seq x y z
N THR A 1 25.14 -1.71 -10.46
CA THR A 1 26.30 -1.24 -9.68
C THR A 1 27.17 -0.38 -10.59
N SER A 2 28.35 0.10 -10.16
CA SER A 2 29.29 0.78 -11.06
C SER A 2 29.95 -0.17 -12.07
N ASN A 3 29.94 -1.48 -11.84
CA ASN A 3 30.45 -2.49 -12.77
C ASN A 3 29.31 -3.09 -13.62
N PRO A 4 29.40 -3.08 -14.96
CA PRO A 4 28.36 -3.61 -15.84
C PRO A 4 28.03 -5.10 -15.65
N GLY A 5 29.00 -5.90 -15.18
CA GLY A 5 28.82 -7.34 -14.94
C GLY A 5 28.38 -7.70 -13.52
N VAL A 6 28.27 -6.71 -12.62
CA VAL A 6 27.96 -6.94 -11.20
C VAL A 6 26.57 -6.40 -10.88
N TRP A 7 25.71 -7.30 -10.39
CA TRP A 7 24.35 -7.00 -10.00
C TRP A 7 24.19 -7.11 -8.48
N ALA A 8 23.21 -6.40 -7.94
CA ALA A 8 22.86 -6.43 -6.52
C ALA A 8 21.34 -6.52 -6.39
N ALA A 9 20.87 -7.33 -5.44
CA ALA A 9 19.45 -7.54 -5.15
C ALA A 9 19.26 -7.77 -3.64
N GLY A 10 18.08 -7.44 -3.13
CA GLY A 10 17.76 -7.57 -1.71
C GLY A 10 18.26 -6.38 -0.88
N ASP A 11 18.36 -6.58 0.43
CA ASP A 11 18.54 -5.51 1.42
C ASP A 11 19.84 -4.72 1.24
N VAL A 12 20.85 -5.30 0.58
CA VAL A 12 22.10 -4.62 0.20
C VAL A 12 21.89 -3.40 -0.70
N THR A 13 20.75 -3.32 -1.39
CA THR A 13 20.40 -2.20 -2.26
C THR A 13 19.83 -0.99 -1.52
N GLY A 14 19.58 -1.09 -0.21
CA GLY A 14 19.06 0.00 0.62
C GLY A 14 17.59 0.37 0.37
N GLY A 15 16.86 -0.44 -0.41
CA GLY A 15 15.43 -0.27 -0.69
C GLY A 15 14.53 -0.88 0.38
N LEU A 16 13.32 -1.29 -0.02
CA LEU A 16 12.36 -1.95 0.87
C LEU A 16 12.90 -3.33 1.31
N GLN A 17 13.09 -3.49 2.62
CA GLN A 17 13.67 -4.67 3.25
C GLN A 17 12.60 -5.73 3.55
N PHE A 18 11.99 -6.25 2.48
CA PHE A 18 11.03 -7.33 2.58
C PHE A 18 11.47 -8.53 1.75
N THR A 19 11.22 -9.73 2.27
CA THR A 19 11.55 -10.99 1.57
C THR A 19 10.94 -11.05 0.17
N HIS A 20 9.69 -10.60 0.02
CA HIS A 20 9.00 -10.59 -1.27
C HIS A 20 9.60 -9.56 -2.26
N VAL A 21 10.13 -8.45 -1.76
CA VAL A 21 10.85 -7.47 -2.59
C VAL A 21 12.21 -8.04 -3.02
N ALA A 22 12.93 -8.73 -2.12
CA ALA A 22 14.20 -9.37 -2.44
C ALA A 22 14.06 -10.42 -3.56
N ASP A 23 13.03 -11.26 -3.50
CA ASP A 23 12.71 -12.22 -4.58
C ASP A 23 12.38 -11.52 -5.90
N TYR A 24 11.57 -10.44 -5.87
CA TYR A 24 11.26 -9.65 -7.06
C TYR A 24 12.51 -8.97 -7.67
N MET A 25 13.40 -8.46 -6.83
CA MET A 25 14.70 -7.93 -7.26
C MET A 25 15.56 -9.02 -7.90
N ALA A 26 15.63 -10.21 -7.30
CA ALA A 26 16.41 -11.33 -7.82
C ALA A 26 15.92 -11.77 -9.21
N LYS A 27 14.61 -11.87 -9.40
CA LYS A 27 13.99 -12.17 -10.71
C LYS A 27 14.32 -11.11 -11.76
N THR A 28 14.26 -9.84 -11.38
CA THR A 28 14.62 -8.72 -12.27
C THR A 28 16.10 -8.75 -12.66
N VAL A 29 16.98 -9.00 -11.70
CA VAL A 29 18.43 -9.15 -11.95
C VAL A 29 18.70 -10.32 -12.89
N LEU A 30 18.12 -11.50 -12.63
CA LEU A 30 18.32 -12.68 -13.47
C LEU A 30 17.86 -12.43 -14.90
N ARG A 31 16.70 -11.77 -15.07
CA ARG A 31 16.18 -11.38 -16.38
C ARG A 31 17.16 -10.45 -17.11
N ASN A 32 17.63 -9.39 -16.45
CA ASN A 32 18.53 -8.42 -17.08
C ASN A 32 19.93 -8.99 -17.35
N ALA A 33 20.36 -10.00 -16.59
CA ALA A 33 21.64 -10.67 -16.80
C ALA A 33 21.61 -11.68 -17.97
N LEU A 34 20.47 -12.36 -18.19
CA LEU A 34 20.38 -13.47 -19.14
C LEU A 34 19.64 -13.14 -20.44
N LEU A 35 18.78 -12.12 -20.46
CA LEU A 35 17.91 -11.82 -21.59
C LEU A 35 18.12 -10.38 -22.10
N PRO A 36 17.95 -10.15 -23.41
CA PRO A 36 17.99 -8.80 -23.96
C PRO A 36 16.84 -7.94 -23.42
N GLY A 37 17.16 -6.69 -23.08
CA GLY A 37 16.24 -5.72 -22.49
C GLY A 37 16.66 -5.31 -21.08
N SER A 38 16.13 -4.19 -20.61
CA SER A 38 16.36 -3.70 -19.25
C SER A 38 15.02 -3.47 -18.58
N THR A 39 14.74 -4.26 -17.55
CA THR A 39 13.58 -4.07 -16.67
C THR A 39 14.05 -3.38 -15.40
N ARG A 40 13.34 -2.34 -14.98
CA ARG A 40 13.51 -1.72 -13.66
C ARG A 40 12.52 -2.32 -12.67
N VAL A 41 12.96 -2.43 -11.43
CA VAL A 41 12.11 -2.82 -10.30
C VAL A 41 11.17 -1.66 -10.01
N ASP A 42 9.86 -1.91 -10.07
CA ASP A 42 8.84 -0.95 -9.63
C ASP A 42 8.42 -1.26 -8.20
N TYR A 43 8.40 -0.24 -7.34
CA TYR A 43 8.05 -0.35 -5.93
C TYR A 43 6.66 0.25 -5.60
N GLY A 44 5.91 0.70 -6.62
CA GLY A 44 4.63 1.39 -6.42
C GLY A 44 3.55 0.54 -5.72
N ASP A 45 3.54 -0.77 -5.97
CA ASP A 45 2.50 -1.70 -5.50
C ASP A 45 3.00 -2.65 -4.39
N VAL A 46 4.04 -2.27 -3.65
CA VAL A 46 4.60 -3.17 -2.63
C VAL A 46 3.70 -3.21 -1.39
N PRO A 47 3.22 -4.40 -0.97
CA PRO A 47 2.43 -4.53 0.24
C PRO A 47 3.31 -4.42 1.48
N TRP A 48 2.87 -3.58 2.42
CA TRP A 48 3.49 -3.45 3.74
C TRP A 48 2.50 -3.89 4.80
N VAL A 49 2.88 -4.89 5.59
CA VAL A 49 2.09 -5.39 6.72
C VAL A 49 2.90 -5.33 8.00
N THR A 50 2.29 -4.79 9.05
CA THR A 50 2.78 -4.82 10.42
C THR A 50 1.82 -5.70 11.24
N TYR A 51 2.31 -6.84 11.72
CA TYR A 51 1.55 -7.85 12.45
C TYR A 51 1.32 -7.46 13.91
N THR A 52 0.54 -6.39 14.12
CA THR A 52 0.02 -5.97 15.42
C THR A 52 -1.36 -6.58 15.67
N ASP A 53 -1.87 -6.48 16.91
CA ASP A 53 -3.26 -6.76 17.24
C ASP A 53 -4.01 -5.43 17.48
N PRO A 54 -4.90 -4.97 16.57
CA PRO A 54 -5.21 -5.55 15.26
C PRO A 54 -4.18 -5.16 14.18
N GLU A 55 -4.16 -5.92 13.08
CA GLU A 55 -3.13 -5.80 12.04
C GLU A 55 -3.22 -4.48 11.26
N VAL A 56 -2.07 -3.94 10.88
CA VAL A 56 -1.98 -2.74 10.03
C VAL A 56 -1.34 -3.11 8.71
N ALA A 57 -2.04 -2.86 7.60
CA ALA A 57 -1.57 -3.19 6.27
C ALA A 57 -1.84 -2.05 5.29
N HIS A 58 -0.95 -1.82 4.33
CA HIS A 58 -1.20 -0.88 3.25
C HIS A 58 -0.50 -1.30 1.97
N VAL A 59 -1.05 -0.86 0.84
CA VAL A 59 -0.46 -1.00 -0.49
C VAL A 59 -0.51 0.36 -1.18
N GLY A 60 0.65 0.83 -1.64
CA GLY A 60 0.82 2.08 -2.37
C GLY A 60 0.58 3.34 -1.56
N LEU A 61 -0.16 4.30 -2.12
CA LEU A 61 -0.21 5.68 -1.63
C LEU A 61 -0.96 5.83 -0.30
N SER A 62 -0.47 6.75 0.52
CA SER A 62 -1.21 7.29 1.66
C SER A 62 -2.39 8.16 1.23
N GLU A 63 -3.32 8.42 2.16
CA GLU A 63 -4.46 9.31 1.93
C GLU A 63 -4.03 10.72 1.52
N ALA A 64 -2.94 11.23 2.12
CA ALA A 64 -2.38 12.54 1.80
C ALA A 64 -1.81 12.57 0.37
N GLU A 65 -0.98 11.57 0.02
CA GLU A 65 -0.39 11.46 -1.33
C GLU A 65 -1.45 11.21 -2.41
N ALA A 66 -2.51 10.45 -2.09
CA ALA A 66 -3.65 10.28 -2.98
C ALA A 66 -4.39 11.60 -3.19
N GLY A 67 -4.59 12.39 -2.12
CA GLY A 67 -5.19 13.72 -2.19
C GLY A 67 -4.39 14.71 -3.03
N GLU A 68 -3.06 14.72 -2.89
CA GLU A 68 -2.16 15.53 -3.73
C GLU A 68 -2.27 15.21 -5.22
N ARG A 69 -2.60 13.96 -5.56
CA ARG A 69 -2.83 13.50 -6.94
C ARG A 69 -4.27 13.70 -7.43
N GLY A 70 -5.13 14.37 -6.65
CA GLY A 70 -6.54 14.56 -6.97
C GLY A 70 -7.40 13.30 -6.83
N GLY A 71 -6.88 12.28 -6.13
CA GLY A 71 -7.59 11.05 -5.82
C GLY A 71 -8.64 11.23 -4.72
N ARG A 72 -9.57 10.28 -4.65
CA ARG A 72 -10.65 10.25 -3.66
C ARG A 72 -10.49 9.05 -2.75
N THR A 73 -10.62 9.26 -1.44
CA THR A 73 -10.54 8.20 -0.43
C THR A 73 -11.93 7.85 0.10
N TYR A 74 -12.22 6.57 0.16
CA TYR A 74 -13.40 5.96 0.75
C TYR A 74 -12.97 5.23 2.03
N SER A 75 -13.76 5.32 3.10
CA SER A 75 -13.48 4.64 4.36
C SER A 75 -14.68 3.77 4.74
N TYR A 76 -14.40 2.60 5.30
CA TYR A 76 -15.39 1.65 5.76
C TYR A 76 -14.91 1.06 7.09
N GLU A 77 -15.74 1.17 8.12
CA GLU A 77 -15.42 0.65 9.45
C GLU A 77 -15.67 -0.87 9.47
N LEU A 78 -14.82 -1.63 10.16
CA LEU A 78 -14.93 -3.09 10.21
C LEU A 78 -16.06 -3.58 11.13
N ASP A 79 -16.61 -2.71 11.97
CA ASP A 79 -17.77 -3.00 12.82
C ASP A 79 -19.08 -3.11 12.04
N ASP A 80 -19.12 -2.62 10.80
CA ASP A 80 -20.21 -2.81 9.85
C ASP A 80 -20.05 -4.07 8.98
N LEU A 81 -18.91 -4.78 9.07
CA LEU A 81 -18.60 -5.95 8.25
C LEU A 81 -19.00 -7.24 8.97
N ASP A 82 -20.07 -7.90 8.52
CA ASP A 82 -20.56 -9.17 9.09
C ASP A 82 -19.44 -10.19 9.34
N ARG A 83 -18.52 -10.33 8.37
CA ARG A 83 -17.38 -11.26 8.49
C ARG A 83 -16.45 -10.90 9.64
N ALA A 84 -16.15 -9.62 9.83
CA ALA A 84 -15.27 -9.17 10.91
C ALA A 84 -15.95 -9.32 12.28
N ILE A 85 -17.27 -9.14 12.36
CA ILE A 85 -18.04 -9.38 13.58
C ILE A 85 -18.00 -10.87 13.96
N VAL A 86 -18.28 -11.76 12.99
CA VAL A 86 -18.27 -13.22 13.21
C VAL A 86 -16.89 -13.72 13.63
N ASP A 87 -15.83 -13.17 13.04
CA ASP A 87 -14.46 -13.56 13.36
C ASP A 87 -13.91 -12.88 14.64
N GLY A 88 -14.66 -11.97 15.27
CA GLY A 88 -14.22 -11.22 16.47
C GLY A 88 -13.24 -10.07 16.19
N GLU A 89 -13.00 -9.77 14.91
CA GLU A 89 -12.01 -8.82 14.38
C GLU A 89 -12.65 -7.50 13.92
N ALA A 90 -13.77 -7.10 14.52
CA ALA A 90 -14.54 -5.91 14.16
C ALA A 90 -13.84 -4.57 14.46
N ARG A 91 -12.60 -4.59 14.98
CA ARG A 91 -11.85 -3.40 15.33
C ARG A 91 -10.97 -2.95 14.16
N GLY A 92 -11.29 -1.78 13.60
CA GLY A 92 -10.44 -1.08 12.64
C GLY A 92 -11.21 -0.51 11.47
N VAL A 93 -10.47 0.07 10.53
CA VAL A 93 -11.02 0.69 9.32
C VAL A 93 -10.27 0.18 8.09
N VAL A 94 -11.02 -0.01 7.01
CA VAL A 94 -10.48 -0.16 5.66
C VAL A 94 -10.70 1.12 4.88
N LYS A 95 -9.63 1.64 4.28
CA LYS A 95 -9.63 2.81 3.41
C LYS A 95 -9.22 2.41 2.00
N ILE A 96 -9.91 2.95 1.00
CA ILE A 96 -9.63 2.74 -0.41
C ILE A 96 -9.46 4.10 -1.07
N SER A 97 -8.29 4.38 -1.65
CA SER A 97 -8.01 5.60 -2.37
C SER A 97 -8.00 5.33 -3.87
N VAL A 98 -8.76 6.09 -4.65
CA VAL A 98 -8.91 5.94 -6.10
C VAL A 98 -8.46 7.21 -6.81
N ASP A 99 -7.49 7.10 -7.72
CA ASP A 99 -7.03 8.17 -8.60
C ASP A 99 -8.08 8.47 -9.69
N THR A 100 -8.03 9.67 -10.26
CA THR A 100 -8.78 10.12 -11.45
C THR A 100 -8.67 9.18 -12.65
N ARG A 101 -7.58 8.41 -12.74
CA ARG A 101 -7.34 7.40 -13.79
C ARG A 101 -7.91 6.01 -13.47
N GLY A 102 -8.60 5.85 -12.35
CA GLY A 102 -9.21 4.58 -11.92
C GLY A 102 -8.27 3.61 -11.22
N ARG A 103 -7.02 4.01 -10.91
CA ARG A 103 -6.12 3.19 -10.08
C ARG A 103 -6.55 3.27 -8.62
N SER A 104 -6.57 2.14 -7.92
CA SER A 104 -6.99 2.04 -6.53
C SER A 104 -5.87 1.51 -5.63
N TRP A 105 -5.86 2.01 -4.39
CA TRP A 105 -4.92 1.67 -3.33
C TRP A 105 -5.72 1.34 -2.07
N VAL A 106 -5.29 0.33 -1.31
CA VAL A 106 -6.03 -0.16 -0.14
C VAL A 106 -5.16 -0.06 1.10
N ARG A 107 -5.77 0.37 2.20
CA ARG A 107 -5.14 0.48 3.52
C ARG A 107 -6.08 -0.03 4.61
N ARG A 108 -5.56 -0.85 5.52
CA ARG A 108 -6.20 -1.23 6.77
C ARG A 108 -5.44 -0.57 7.92
N SER A 109 -6.16 0.02 8.86
CA SER A 109 -5.58 0.53 10.10
C SER A 109 -6.37 0.11 11.32
N SER A 110 -5.65 -0.06 12.43
CA SER A 110 -6.20 -0.40 13.75
C SER A 110 -6.97 0.75 14.41
N ALA A 111 -6.68 2.00 14.02
CA ALA A 111 -7.37 3.19 14.51
C ALA A 111 -8.70 3.42 13.76
N PRO A 112 -9.80 3.74 14.47
CA PRO A 112 -11.08 4.06 13.84
C PRO A 112 -10.97 5.32 12.96
N ALA A 113 -11.75 5.39 11.88
CA ALA A 113 -11.70 6.52 10.93
C ALA A 113 -12.08 7.87 11.58
N ARG A 114 -12.74 7.83 12.74
CA ARG A 114 -13.23 8.99 13.49
C ARG A 114 -12.14 9.83 14.15
N ALA A 115 -10.88 9.39 14.15
CA ALA A 115 -9.74 10.24 14.51
C ALA A 115 -9.40 11.21 13.37
N SER A 116 -10.22 12.27 13.26
CA SER A 116 -10.00 13.48 12.45
C SER A 116 -9.54 13.29 11.00
N CYS A 117 -10.46 12.98 10.08
CA CYS A 117 -10.31 13.47 8.70
C CYS A 117 -10.39 15.01 8.74
N SER A 118 -9.23 15.67 8.70
CA SER A 118 -9.11 17.13 8.53
C SER A 118 -9.30 17.58 7.07
N CYS A 119 -9.74 16.68 6.18
CA CYS A 119 -10.02 17.01 4.79
C CYS A 119 -11.25 17.93 4.66
N PRO A 120 -11.10 19.15 4.08
CA PRO A 120 -12.19 20.10 3.89
C PRO A 120 -13.35 19.58 3.00
N SER A 121 -13.10 18.53 2.20
CA SER A 121 -14.07 17.91 1.29
C SER A 121 -14.97 16.87 1.97
N CYS A 122 -14.58 16.35 3.15
CA CYS A 122 -15.30 15.27 3.83
C CYS A 122 -16.46 15.78 4.72
N SER A 123 -16.42 17.06 5.15
CA SER A 123 -17.43 17.65 6.03
C SER A 123 -18.80 17.89 5.37
N ARG A 124 -18.93 17.76 4.03
CA ARG A 124 -20.18 18.03 3.31
C ARG A 124 -21.11 16.83 3.11
N ARG A 125 -20.75 15.61 3.52
CA ARG A 125 -21.63 14.41 3.42
C ARG A 125 -22.26 14.01 4.77
N ARG A 126 -22.68 14.98 5.58
CA ARG A 126 -23.39 14.72 6.86
C ARG A 126 -24.82 15.24 6.92
N THR A 127 -25.38 15.71 5.81
CA THR A 127 -26.80 16.07 5.72
C THR A 127 -27.35 15.60 4.37
N GLY A 128 -28.19 14.57 4.41
CA GLY A 128 -28.84 13.98 3.23
C GLY A 128 -29.13 12.52 3.47
#